data_AF-A0A2M7VFA8-F1
#
_entry.id   AF-A0A2M7VFA8-F1
#
_cell.length_a   1.000
_cell.length_b   1.000
_cell.length_c   1.000
_cell.angle_alpha   90.00
_cell.angle_beta   90.00
_cell.angle_gamma   90.00
#
_symmetry.space_group_name_H-M   'P 1'
#
loop_
_entity.id
_entity.type
_entity.pdbx_description
1 polymer ?
#
loop_
_entity_poly.entity_id
_entity_poly.type
_entity_poly.pdbx_seq_one_letter_code
_entity_poly.pdbx_strand_id
1 'polypeptide(L)'
;MQFNPSYTITGRLLANISRINVLVNELNNRRFPHLILVEFEKSAQAVSVFASTSIEGNPLPLTEVKKILKSKPEYIRDSEREVLNYNHALGYLCSLLEKEKLRLSIELILKV
;
A
#
# COMPACT_ATOMS: atom_id res chain seq x y z
N MET A 1 -5.05 -13.85 28.75
CA MET A 1 -5.73 -12.54 28.74
C MET A 1 -6.33 -12.33 27.35
N GLN A 2 -7.62 -12.03 27.25
CA GLN A 2 -8.26 -11.73 25.96
C GLN A 2 -7.95 -10.28 25.59
N PHE A 3 -7.41 -10.04 24.39
CA PHE A 3 -7.17 -8.68 23.88
C PHE A 3 -8.53 -7.98 23.71
N ASN A 4 -8.81 -7.00 24.57
CA ASN A 4 -10.06 -6.23 24.55
C ASN A 4 -9.74 -4.73 24.46
N PRO A 5 -9.44 -4.22 23.26
CA PRO A 5 -9.07 -2.82 23.09
C PRO A 5 -10.26 -1.89 23.36
N SER A 6 -10.02 -0.82 24.10
CA SER A 6 -11.02 0.20 24.40
C SER A 6 -10.99 1.28 23.33
N TYR A 7 -12.09 1.44 22.60
CA TYR A 7 -12.26 2.50 21.60
C TYR A 7 -13.32 3.51 22.06
N THR A 8 -13.15 4.77 21.68
CA THR A 8 -14.14 5.83 21.94
C THR A 8 -14.46 6.55 20.65
N ILE A 9 -15.74 6.55 20.29
CA ILE A 9 -16.24 7.31 19.15
C ILE A 9 -16.35 8.77 19.58
N THR A 10 -15.55 9.63 18.95
CA THR A 10 -15.56 11.07 19.21
C THR A 10 -16.19 11.82 18.04
N GLY A 11 -16.70 13.03 18.29
CA GLY A 11 -17.20 13.90 17.22
C GLY A 11 -16.14 14.19 16.15
N ARG A 12 -14.86 14.30 16.54
CA ARG A 12 -13.74 14.48 15.60
C ARG A 12 -13.54 13.24 14.71
N LEU A 13 -13.62 12.05 15.28
CA LEU A 13 -13.51 10.79 14.52
C LEU A 13 -14.63 10.71 13.48
N LEU A 14 -15.88 10.97 13.89
CA LEU A 14 -17.04 10.95 12.99
C LEU A 14 -16.89 11.99 11.87
N ALA A 15 -16.51 13.23 12.21
CA ALA A 15 -16.30 14.28 11.22
C ALA A 15 -15.22 13.90 10.18
N ASN A 16 -14.12 13.28 10.62
CA ASN A 16 -13.07 12.81 9.73
C ASN A 16 -13.53 11.65 8.83
N ILE A 17 -14.29 10.67 9.37
CA ILE A 17 -14.86 9.58 8.58
C ILE A 17 -15.80 10.14 7.51
N SER A 18 -16.70 11.06 7.87
CA SER A 18 -17.60 11.71 6.91
C SER A 18 -16.83 12.46 5.82
N ARG A 19 -15.79 13.22 6.18
CA ARG A 19 -14.96 13.93 5.22
C ARG A 19 -14.23 12.99 4.26
N ILE A 20 -13.65 11.90 4.77
CA ILE A 20 -12.98 10.89 3.94
C ILE A 20 -13.98 10.26 2.97
N ASN A 21 -15.19 9.91 3.42
CA ASN A 21 -16.22 9.33 2.55
C ASN A 21 -16.63 10.27 1.40
N VAL A 22 -16.77 11.58 1.67
CA VAL A 22 -17.05 12.57 0.63
C VAL A 22 -15.92 12.58 -0.42
N LEU A 23 -14.66 12.68 0.03
CA LEU A 23 -13.51 12.71 -0.87
C LEU A 23 -13.36 11.43 -1.70
N VAL A 24 -13.57 10.26 -1.08
CA VAL A 24 -13.50 8.96 -1.78
C VAL A 24 -14.61 8.86 -2.82
N ASN A 25 -15.84 9.28 -2.49
CA ASN A 25 -16.94 9.26 -3.44
C ASN A 25 -16.70 10.21 -4.62
N GLU A 26 -16.18 11.42 -4.36
CA GLU A 26 -15.79 12.36 -5.40
C GLU A 26 -14.70 11.80 -6.33
N LEU A 27 -13.72 11.08 -5.79
CA LEU A 27 -12.65 10.46 -6.57
C LEU A 27 -13.17 9.29 -7.41
N ASN A 28 -13.97 8.40 -6.82
CA ASN A 28 -14.50 7.20 -7.49
C ASN A 28 -15.49 7.53 -8.62
N ASN A 29 -16.16 8.68 -8.56
CA ASN A 29 -17.07 9.11 -9.63
C ASN A 29 -16.36 9.76 -10.83
N ARG A 30 -15.05 10.00 -10.76
CA ARG A 30 -14.28 10.53 -11.90
C ARG A 30 -13.99 9.42 -12.91
N ARG A 31 -14.03 9.77 -14.19
CA ARG A 31 -13.65 8.88 -15.29
C ARG A 31 -12.27 9.26 -15.82
N PHE A 32 -11.40 8.28 -15.93
CA PHE A 32 -10.07 8.42 -16.53
C PHE A 32 -9.89 7.37 -17.64
N PRO A 33 -9.12 7.68 -18.69
CA PRO A 33 -8.68 6.67 -19.64
C PRO A 33 -7.92 5.56 -18.93
N HIS A 34 -8.06 4.32 -19.40
CA HIS A 34 -7.41 3.15 -18.79
C HIS A 34 -5.89 3.32 -18.63
N LEU A 35 -5.22 3.89 -19.64
CA LEU A 35 -3.78 4.18 -19.59
C LEU A 35 -3.40 5.10 -18.41
N ILE A 36 -4.25 6.08 -18.10
CA ILE A 36 -4.01 7.00 -16.98
C ILE A 36 -4.17 6.27 -15.64
N LEU A 37 -5.16 5.37 -15.53
CA LEU A 37 -5.35 4.54 -14.34
C LEU A 37 -4.13 3.65 -14.06
N VAL A 38 -3.57 3.03 -15.10
CA VAL A 38 -2.34 2.22 -14.98
C VAL A 38 -1.16 3.06 -14.48
N GLU A 39 -1.02 4.30 -14.95
CA GLU A 39 0.06 5.18 -14.48
C GLU A 39 -0.17 5.69 -13.05
N PHE A 40 -1.42 5.93 -12.65
CA PHE A 40 -1.77 6.24 -11.26
C PHE A 40 -1.45 5.08 -10.33
N GLU A 41 -1.79 3.85 -10.71
CA GLU A 41 -1.51 2.65 -9.92
C GLU A 41 0.00 2.47 -9.70
N LYS A 42 0.80 2.52 -10.77
CA LYS A 42 2.28 2.44 -10.67
C LYS A 42 2.85 3.54 -9.77
N SER A 43 2.31 4.75 -9.88
CA SER A 43 2.76 5.88 -9.07
C SER A 43 2.41 5.70 -7.59
N ALA A 44 1.18 5.27 -7.30
CA ALA A 44 0.71 4.99 -5.95
C ALA A 44 1.50 3.85 -5.30
N GLN A 45 1.75 2.78 -6.05
CA GLN A 45 2.59 1.66 -5.61
C GLN A 45 4.00 2.13 -5.23
N ALA A 46 4.66 2.89 -6.09
CA ALA A 46 6.00 3.39 -5.81
C ALA A 46 6.05 4.31 -4.57
N VAL A 47 5.05 5.19 -4.41
CA VAL A 47 4.94 6.06 -3.23
C VAL A 47 4.67 5.26 -1.97
N SER A 48 3.78 4.26 -2.03
CA SER A 48 3.45 3.41 -0.88
C SER A 48 4.67 2.63 -0.41
N VAL A 49 5.38 1.98 -1.35
CA VAL A 49 6.58 1.19 -1.03
C VAL A 49 7.64 2.09 -0.41
N PHE A 50 7.94 3.23 -1.04
CA PHE A 50 8.92 4.19 -0.52
C PHE A 50 8.56 4.67 0.89
N ALA A 51 7.32 5.11 1.10
CA ALA A 51 6.90 5.64 2.40
C ALA A 51 7.01 4.58 3.50
N SER A 52 6.56 3.35 3.23
CA SER A 52 6.61 2.26 4.21
C SER A 52 8.03 1.85 4.56
N THR A 53 8.89 1.58 3.56
CA THR A 53 10.27 1.19 3.85
C THR A 53 11.08 2.35 4.44
N SER A 54 10.80 3.60 4.04
CA SER A 54 11.48 4.78 4.59
C SER A 54 11.14 5.03 6.06
N ILE A 55 9.91 4.76 6.51
CA ILE A 55 9.53 4.89 7.93
C ILE A 55 10.29 3.87 8.79
N GLU A 56 10.60 2.70 8.22
CA GLU A 56 11.43 1.66 8.87
C GLU A 56 12.95 1.91 8.73
N GLY A 57 13.36 3.02 8.09
CA GLY A 57 14.75 3.45 8.00
C GLY A 57 15.49 3.05 6.73
N ASN A 58 14.81 2.55 5.71
CA ASN A 58 15.44 2.28 4.41
C ASN A 58 15.96 3.57 3.77
N PRO A 59 17.24 3.64 3.36
CA PRO A 59 17.89 4.89 2.94
C PRO A 59 17.60 5.28 1.48
N LEU A 60 16.90 4.44 0.71
CA LEU A 60 16.72 4.68 -0.72
C LEU A 60 15.73 5.83 -0.98
N PRO A 61 16.11 6.84 -1.77
CA PRO A 61 15.19 7.90 -2.15
C PRO A 61 14.11 7.38 -3.12
N LEU A 62 12.98 8.07 -3.19
CA LEU A 62 11.86 7.71 -4.07
C LEU A 62 12.27 7.52 -5.53
N THR A 63 13.27 8.26 -6.02
CA THR A 63 13.79 8.11 -7.39
C THR A 63 14.43 6.74 -7.62
N GLU A 64 15.22 6.25 -6.66
CA GLU A 64 15.84 4.93 -6.72
C GLU A 64 14.79 3.82 -6.55
N VAL A 65 13.82 4.01 -5.63
CA VAL A 65 12.69 3.08 -5.50
C VAL A 65 11.95 2.93 -6.83
N LYS A 66 11.58 4.04 -7.48
CA LYS A 66 10.92 4.03 -8.80
C LYS A 66 11.75 3.32 -9.87
N LYS A 67 13.08 3.47 -9.86
CA LYS A 67 13.99 2.82 -10.80
C LYS A 67 14.04 1.31 -10.58
N ILE A 68 14.20 0.88 -9.33
CA ILE A 68 14.26 -0.54 -8.94
C ILE A 68 12.96 -1.27 -9.31
N LEU A 69 11.80 -0.65 -9.07
CA LEU A 69 10.50 -1.22 -9.42
C LEU A 69 10.28 -1.35 -10.94
N LYS A 70 10.96 -0.55 -11.77
CA LYS A 70 10.83 -0.58 -13.23
C LYS A 70 11.77 -1.59 -13.91
N SER A 71 13.02 -1.70 -13.46
CA SER A 71 14.08 -2.36 -14.22
C SER A 71 14.95 -3.28 -13.37
N LYS A 72 14.36 -3.93 -12.36
CA LYS A 72 14.97 -4.85 -11.37
C LYS A 72 16.49 -5.09 -11.59
N PRO A 73 17.37 -4.60 -10.70
CA PRO A 73 18.81 -4.71 -10.88
C PRO A 73 19.30 -6.17 -10.87
N GLU A 74 20.39 -6.44 -11.59
CA GLU A 74 21.02 -7.77 -11.70
C GLU A 74 21.60 -8.23 -10.35
N TYR A 75 22.17 -7.30 -9.59
CA TYR A 75 22.68 -7.53 -8.23
C TYR A 75 21.89 -6.68 -7.23
N ILE A 76 21.26 -7.32 -6.26
CA ILE A 76 20.32 -6.69 -5.31
C ILE A 76 20.98 -6.55 -3.94
N ARG A 77 21.16 -5.31 -3.48
CA ARG A 77 21.59 -4.97 -2.11
C ARG A 77 20.47 -5.17 -1.11
N ASP A 78 20.78 -5.23 0.18
CA ASP A 78 19.75 -5.49 1.21
C ASP A 78 18.65 -4.42 1.25
N SER A 79 19.01 -3.13 1.14
CA SER A 79 18.01 -2.05 1.05
C SER A 79 17.11 -2.15 -0.18
N GLU A 80 17.64 -2.63 -1.30
CA GLU A 80 16.86 -2.83 -2.53
C GLU A 80 15.98 -4.08 -2.43
N ARG A 81 16.48 -5.12 -1.74
CA ARG A 81 15.73 -6.34 -1.47
C ARG A 81 14.52 -6.05 -0.60
N GLU A 82 14.66 -5.22 0.42
CA GLU A 82 13.53 -4.80 1.27
C GLU A 82 12.43 -4.11 0.45
N VAL A 83 12.80 -3.15 -0.40
CA VAL A 83 11.88 -2.46 -1.33
C VAL A 83 11.16 -3.45 -2.25
N LEU A 84 11.90 -4.39 -2.85
CA LEU A 84 11.33 -5.39 -3.74
C LEU A 84 10.41 -6.36 -3.00
N ASN A 85 10.78 -6.80 -1.80
CA ASN A 85 10.01 -7.71 -0.98
C ASN A 85 8.69 -7.06 -0.52
N TYR A 86 8.75 -5.83 -0.02
CA TYR A 86 7.55 -5.09 0.38
C TYR A 86 6.61 -4.89 -0.82
N ASN A 87 7.17 -4.49 -1.98
CA ASN A 87 6.38 -4.32 -3.19
C ASN A 87 5.72 -5.63 -3.66
N HIS A 88 6.43 -6.75 -3.55
CA HIS A 88 5.91 -8.07 -3.86
C HIS A 88 4.79 -8.49 -2.90
N ALA A 89 4.97 -8.27 -1.60
CA ALA A 89 3.94 -8.51 -0.58
C ALA A 89 2.68 -7.69 -0.86
N LEU A 90 2.84 -6.39 -1.15
CA LEU A 90 1.73 -5.50 -1.51
C LEU A 90 0.99 -5.99 -2.77
N GLY A 91 1.71 -6.30 -3.85
CA GLY A 91 1.12 -6.82 -5.08
C GLY A 91 0.41 -8.16 -4.88
N TYR A 92 0.99 -9.06 -4.07
CA TYR A 92 0.36 -10.33 -3.72
C TYR A 92 -0.98 -10.10 -2.99
N LEU A 93 -1.03 -9.21 -2.00
CA LEU A 93 -2.27 -8.87 -1.29
C LEU A 93 -3.33 -8.24 -2.19
N CYS A 94 -2.94 -7.30 -3.07
CA CYS A 94 -3.84 -6.74 -4.08
C CYS A 94 -4.44 -7.83 -4.97
N SER A 95 -3.63 -8.78 -5.45
CA SER A 95 -4.10 -9.89 -6.29
C SER A 95 -5.07 -10.84 -5.57
N LEU A 96 -4.99 -10.96 -4.24
CA LEU A 96 -5.92 -11.76 -3.44
C LEU A 96 -7.26 -11.03 -3.23
N LEU A 97 -7.22 -9.70 -3.09
CA LEU A 97 -8.40 -8.84 -2.98
C LEU A 97 -9.23 -8.89 -4.27
N GLU A 98 -8.59 -8.79 -5.43
CA GLU A 98 -9.27 -8.89 -6.74
C GLU A 98 -9.99 -10.22 -6.95
N LYS A 99 -9.49 -11.30 -6.32
CA LYS A 99 -10.06 -12.64 -6.42
C LYS A 99 -11.13 -12.92 -5.36
N GLU A 100 -11.44 -11.94 -4.50
CA GLU A 100 -12.33 -12.08 -3.33
C GLU A 100 -11.93 -13.23 -2.37
N LYS A 101 -10.65 -13.63 -2.39
CA LYS A 101 -10.13 -14.77 -1.62
C LYS A 101 -9.48 -14.36 -0.30
N LEU A 102 -9.38 -13.07 -0.02
CA LEU A 102 -8.69 -12.58 1.16
C LEU A 102 -9.58 -12.76 2.40
N ARG A 103 -9.15 -13.61 3.33
CA ARG A 103 -9.62 -13.60 4.71
C ARG A 103 -8.44 -13.24 5.60
N LEU A 104 -8.64 -12.26 6.48
CA LEU A 104 -7.61 -11.92 7.46
C LEU A 104 -7.47 -13.08 8.46
N SER A 105 -6.30 -13.69 8.48
CA SER A 105 -5.99 -14.80 9.37
C SER A 105 -4.52 -14.73 9.79
N ILE A 106 -4.17 -15.46 10.84
CA ILE A 106 -2.79 -15.54 11.32
C ILE A 106 -1.89 -16.19 10.26
N GLU A 107 -2.40 -17.20 9.53
CA GLU A 107 -1.67 -17.81 8.43
C GLU A 107 -1.38 -16.80 7.31
N LEU A 108 -2.31 -15.89 7.03
CA LEU A 108 -2.07 -14.81 6.08
C LEU A 108 -0.98 -13.88 6.60
N ILE A 109 -1.08 -13.40 7.84
CA ILE A 109 -0.12 -12.46 8.45
C ILE A 109 1.31 -13.03 8.46
N LEU A 110 1.47 -14.33 8.74
CA LEU A 110 2.79 -14.98 8.76
C LEU A 110 3.34 -15.29 7.37
N LYS A 111 2.51 -15.24 6.34
CA LYS A 111 2.89 -15.55 4.96
C LYS A 111 3.41 -14.33 4.20
N VAL A 112 2.88 -13.14 4.51
CA VAL A 112 3.33 -11.87 3.91
C VAL A 112 4.56 -11.34 4.64
#